data_AF-A0A7V6L285-F1
#
_entry.id   AF-A0A7V6L285-F1
#
_cell.length_a   1.000
_cell.length_b   1.000
_cell.length_c   1.000
_cell.angle_alpha   90.00
_cell.angle_beta   90.00
_cell.angle_gamma   90.00
#
_symmetry.space_group_name_H-M   'P 1'
#
loop_
_entity.id
_entity.type
_entity.pdbx_description
1 polymer ?
#
loop_
_entity_poly.entity_id
_entity_poly.type
_entity_poly.pdbx_seq_one_letter_code
_entity_poly.pdbx_strand_id
1 'polypeptide(L)'
;MRKEQDFINKINELILEKYDVKLQGFGDQDPGVVAYYSPEDDAIFINKRNKYIFNDYYTFIVVMLHENIHKINTNKGLEDTYMDGDKQIHNDIFKNAMIDMYGLFCNKNYNG
;
A
#
# COMPACT_ATOMS: atom_id res chain seq x y z
N MET A 1 13.21 -15.66 3.60
CA MET A 1 11.95 -15.77 2.81
C MET A 1 10.72 -16.08 3.66
N ARG A 2 10.60 -17.26 4.32
CA ARG A 2 9.39 -17.60 5.10
C ARG A 2 9.11 -16.65 6.28
N LYS A 3 10.16 -16.30 7.05
CA LYS A 3 10.04 -15.36 8.19
C LYS A 3 9.61 -13.94 7.79
N GLU A 4 10.08 -13.45 6.64
CA GLU A 4 9.66 -12.14 6.14
C GLU A 4 8.17 -12.21 5.80
N GLN A 5 7.73 -13.17 4.98
CA GLN A 5 6.31 -13.36 4.66
C GLN A 5 5.41 -13.47 5.89
N ASP A 6 5.81 -14.21 6.92
CA ASP A 6 5.05 -14.31 8.17
C ASP A 6 4.92 -12.95 8.87
N PHE A 7 5.99 -12.15 8.87
CA PHE A 7 5.98 -10.79 9.40
C PHE A 7 5.08 -9.85 8.59
N ILE A 8 5.14 -9.92 7.25
CA ILE A 8 4.24 -9.17 6.36
C ILE A 8 2.79 -9.51 6.68
N ASN A 9 2.46 -10.80 6.69
CA ASN A 9 1.11 -11.27 6.96
C ASN A 9 0.61 -10.75 8.32
N LYS A 10 1.46 -10.77 9.35
CA LYS A 10 1.07 -10.31 10.68
C LYS A 10 0.82 -8.81 10.75
N ILE A 11 1.61 -7.99 10.07
CA ILE A 11 1.38 -6.55 10.01
C ILE A 11 0.04 -6.25 9.35
N ASN A 12 -0.26 -6.91 8.23
CA ASN A 12 -1.54 -6.69 7.53
C ASN A 12 -2.74 -7.11 8.37
N GLU A 13 -2.66 -8.29 9.01
CA GLU A 13 -3.70 -8.77 9.92
C GLU A 13 -4.00 -7.71 10.99
N LEU A 14 -2.97 -7.20 11.68
CA LEU A 14 -3.14 -6.17 12.73
C LEU A 14 -3.74 -4.86 12.22
N ILE A 15 -3.34 -4.41 11.02
CA ILE A 15 -3.85 -3.17 10.44
C ILE A 15 -5.32 -3.35 10.04
N LEU A 16 -5.63 -4.43 9.32
CA LEU A 16 -6.95 -4.65 8.74
C LEU A 16 -8.00 -5.07 9.76
N GLU A 17 -7.62 -5.80 10.82
CA GLU A 17 -8.50 -6.15 11.96
C GLU A 17 -9.12 -4.90 12.59
N LYS A 18 -8.36 -3.80 12.70
CA LYS A 18 -8.86 -2.53 13.25
C LYS A 18 -10.03 -1.95 12.45
N TYR A 19 -10.12 -2.27 11.16
CA TYR A 19 -11.13 -1.73 10.25
C TYR A 19 -12.17 -2.77 9.82
N ASP A 20 -12.15 -3.97 10.41
CA ASP A 20 -13.02 -5.10 10.06
C ASP A 20 -12.94 -5.49 8.57
N VAL A 21 -11.75 -5.35 7.96
CA VAL A 21 -11.50 -5.70 6.55
C VAL A 21 -10.60 -6.92 6.45
N LYS A 22 -10.70 -7.68 5.35
CA LYS A 22 -9.84 -8.83 5.04
C LYS A 22 -9.21 -8.68 3.66
N LEU A 23 -8.03 -9.28 3.49
CA LEU A 23 -7.29 -9.34 2.23
C LEU A 23 -7.23 -10.81 1.76
N GLN A 24 -7.36 -11.08 0.45
CA GLN A 24 -7.29 -12.44 -0.08
C GLN A 24 -5.86 -12.98 -0.12
N GLY A 25 -4.86 -12.14 -0.35
CA GLY A 25 -3.47 -12.58 -0.33
C GLY A 25 -2.45 -11.58 -0.83
N PHE A 26 -1.27 -12.11 -1.15
CA PHE A 26 -0.12 -11.33 -1.63
C PHE A 26 0.37 -11.85 -2.98
N GLY A 27 0.67 -10.91 -3.88
CA GLY A 27 1.29 -11.18 -5.18
C GLY A 27 2.74 -10.70 -5.27
N ASP A 28 3.46 -11.15 -6.30
CA ASP A 28 4.78 -10.63 -6.66
C ASP A 28 4.63 -9.69 -7.87
N GLN A 29 5.36 -8.57 -7.87
CA GLN A 29 5.30 -7.58 -8.95
C GLN A 29 6.66 -7.39 -9.63
N ASP A 30 6.62 -7.05 -10.92
CA ASP A 30 7.76 -6.58 -11.72
C ASP A 30 8.27 -5.17 -11.31
N PRO A 31 9.52 -4.82 -11.65
CA PRO A 31 10.34 -3.87 -10.87
C PRO A 31 9.98 -2.38 -10.94
N GLY A 32 8.94 -1.98 -11.69
CA GLY A 32 8.58 -0.58 -11.92
C GLY A 32 7.81 0.09 -10.78
N VAL A 33 7.26 -0.69 -9.85
CA VAL A 33 6.45 -0.22 -8.71
C VAL A 33 6.93 -0.88 -7.42
N VAL A 34 6.75 -0.19 -6.30
CA VAL A 34 7.17 -0.61 -4.95
C VAL A 34 6.20 -1.65 -4.39
N ALA A 35 4.93 -1.27 -4.30
CA ALA A 35 3.80 -2.13 -4.03
C ALA A 35 2.51 -1.49 -4.60
N TYR A 36 1.44 -2.27 -4.73
CA TYR A 36 0.09 -1.75 -4.98
C TYR A 36 -0.98 -2.72 -4.45
N TYR A 37 -2.14 -2.19 -4.08
CA TYR A 37 -3.37 -2.95 -3.87
C TYR A 37 -4.15 -3.12 -5.19
N SER A 38 -4.53 -4.35 -5.51
CA SER A 38 -5.43 -4.70 -6.63
C SER A 38 -6.86 -4.89 -6.12
N PRO A 39 -7.82 -4.01 -6.48
CA PRO A 39 -9.23 -4.20 -6.13
C PRO A 39 -9.85 -5.45 -6.77
N GLU A 40 -9.38 -5.84 -7.95
CA GLU A 40 -9.87 -7.01 -8.71
C GLU A 40 -9.47 -8.32 -8.03
N ASP A 41 -8.19 -8.45 -7.67
CA ASP A 41 -7.65 -9.67 -7.03
C ASP A 41 -7.84 -9.67 -5.51
N ASP A 42 -8.26 -8.54 -4.94
CA ASP A 42 -8.30 -8.29 -3.50
C ASP A 42 -7.00 -8.67 -2.79
N ALA A 43 -5.88 -8.24 -3.39
CA ALA A 43 -4.53 -8.64 -2.99
C ALA A 43 -3.56 -7.46 -3.04
N ILE A 44 -2.52 -7.52 -2.21
CA ILE A 44 -1.40 -6.57 -2.27
C ILE A 44 -0.23 -7.21 -2.99
N PHE A 45 0.24 -6.55 -4.04
CA PHE A 45 1.40 -6.95 -4.82
C PHE A 45 2.61 -6.15 -4.38
N ILE A 46 3.72 -6.83 -4.10
CA ILE A 46 4.93 -6.18 -3.58
C ILE A 46 6.10 -6.61 -4.45
N ASN A 47 6.93 -5.66 -4.86
CA ASN A 47 8.16 -5.95 -5.58
C ASN A 47 9.24 -6.45 -4.61
N LYS A 48 9.37 -7.78 -4.50
CA LYS A 48 10.32 -8.44 -3.60
C LYS A 48 11.79 -8.19 -3.93
N ARG A 49 12.08 -7.69 -5.14
CA ARG A 49 13.44 -7.36 -5.59
C ARG A 49 13.85 -5.94 -5.19
N ASN A 50 12.91 -5.14 -4.66
CA ASN A 50 13.20 -3.79 -4.23
C ASN A 50 13.96 -3.80 -2.88
N LYS A 51 15.28 -3.64 -2.95
CA LYS A 51 16.15 -3.61 -1.78
C LYS A 51 15.81 -2.53 -0.75
N TYR A 52 15.11 -1.45 -1.12
CA TYR A 52 14.78 -0.38 -0.18
C TYR A 52 13.64 -0.76 0.77
N ILE A 53 12.68 -1.55 0.30
CA ILE A 53 11.54 -2.01 1.09
C ILE A 53 11.95 -3.08 2.10
N PHE A 54 12.81 -4.03 1.69
CA PHE A 54 13.13 -5.20 2.50
C PHE A 54 14.36 -5.04 3.40
N ASN A 55 15.17 -4.00 3.19
CA ASN A 55 16.33 -3.72 4.07
C ASN A 55 15.99 -2.83 5.26
N ASP A 56 14.80 -2.22 5.30
CA ASP A 56 14.35 -1.36 6.39
C ASP A 56 12.91 -1.72 6.80
N TYR A 57 12.76 -2.25 8.02
CA TYR A 57 11.46 -2.63 8.57
C TYR A 57 10.51 -1.45 8.74
N TYR A 58 11.01 -0.22 8.94
CA TYR A 58 10.15 0.96 9.02
C TYR A 58 9.54 1.24 7.66
N THR A 59 10.36 1.40 6.62
CA THR A 59 9.91 1.55 5.23
C THR A 59 8.91 0.44 4.85
N PHE A 60 9.19 -0.81 5.24
CA PHE A 60 8.31 -1.94 4.99
C PHE A 60 6.90 -1.78 5.60
N ILE A 61 6.82 -1.62 6.93
CA ILE A 61 5.54 -1.45 7.67
C ILE A 61 4.70 -0.34 7.05
N VAL A 62 5.41 0.71 6.68
CA VAL A 62 4.86 1.94 6.21
C VAL A 62 4.28 1.80 4.79
N VAL A 63 4.95 1.08 3.88
CA VAL A 63 4.38 0.69 2.59
C VAL A 63 3.15 -0.19 2.80
N MET A 64 3.17 -1.14 3.74
CA MET A 64 1.99 -1.98 4.00
C MET A 64 0.80 -1.19 4.54
N LEU A 65 1.04 -0.17 5.38
CA LEU A 65 -0.01 0.74 5.83
C LEU A 65 -0.64 1.48 4.65
N HIS A 66 0.16 2.00 3.73
CA HIS A 66 -0.32 2.69 2.51
C HIS A 66 -1.23 1.77 1.69
N GLU A 67 -0.77 0.56 1.36
CA GLU A 67 -1.57 -0.36 0.53
C GLU A 67 -2.85 -0.85 1.23
N ASN A 68 -2.83 -1.03 2.55
CA ASN A 68 -4.05 -1.36 3.31
C ASN A 68 -5.07 -0.22 3.31
N ILE A 69 -4.64 1.04 3.23
CA ILE A 69 -5.57 2.18 3.16
C ILE A 69 -6.35 2.14 1.84
N HIS A 70 -5.71 1.78 0.72
CA HIS A 70 -6.41 1.57 -0.55
C HIS A 70 -7.51 0.51 -0.44
N LYS A 71 -7.22 -0.59 0.25
CA LYS A 71 -8.22 -1.62 0.57
C LYS A 71 -9.36 -1.09 1.43
N ILE A 72 -9.05 -0.35 2.49
CA ILE A 72 -10.04 0.24 3.41
C ILE A 72 -10.96 1.23 2.67
N ASN A 73 -10.39 2.07 1.81
CA ASN A 73 -11.15 3.01 0.99
C ASN A 73 -12.10 2.28 0.04
N THR A 74 -11.59 1.28 -0.69
CA THR A 74 -12.40 0.44 -1.59
C THR A 74 -13.58 -0.20 -0.84
N ASN A 75 -13.34 -0.77 0.35
CA ASN A 75 -14.39 -1.39 1.15
C ASN A 75 -15.46 -0.39 1.64
N LYS A 76 -15.06 0.88 1.86
CA LYS A 76 -15.96 1.98 2.23
C LYS A 76 -16.62 2.66 1.03
N GLY A 77 -16.32 2.25 -0.20
CA GLY A 77 -16.80 2.91 -1.42
C GLY A 77 -16.21 4.31 -1.62
N LEU A 78 -15.00 4.56 -1.08
CA LEU A 78 -14.27 5.82 -1.22
C LEU A 78 -13.22 5.70 -2.31
N GLU A 79 -13.04 6.76 -3.09
CA GLU A 79 -11.95 6.86 -4.06
C GLU A 79 -10.63 7.19 -3.35
N ASP A 80 -9.51 6.67 -3.84
CA ASP A 80 -8.17 6.97 -3.29
C ASP A 80 -7.72 8.39 -3.62
N THR A 81 -8.24 8.95 -4.70
CA THR A 81 -8.02 10.32 -5.13
C THR A 81 -9.30 10.94 -5.61
N TYR A 82 -9.45 12.24 -5.37
CA TYR A 82 -10.44 13.07 -6.03
C TYR A 82 -9.76 14.27 -6.66
N MET A 83 -10.41 14.89 -7.65
CA MET A 83 -9.91 16.11 -8.27
C MET A 83 -10.54 17.33 -7.60
N ASP A 84 -9.71 18.27 -7.16
CA ASP A 84 -10.12 19.62 -6.75
C ASP A 84 -9.54 20.63 -7.75
N GLY A 85 -10.35 21.02 -8.73
CA GLY A 85 -9.87 21.71 -9.93
C GLY A 85 -8.85 20.86 -10.70
N ASP A 86 -7.67 21.43 -10.98
CA ASP A 86 -6.57 20.74 -11.67
C ASP A 86 -5.67 19.93 -10.74
N LYS A 87 -6.00 19.85 -9.44
CA LYS A 87 -5.18 19.16 -8.44
C LYS A 87 -5.80 17.81 -8.10
N GLN A 88 -5.02 16.74 -8.28
CA GLN A 88 -5.33 15.44 -7.71
C GLN A 88 -5.04 15.49 -6.21
N ILE A 89 -6.08 15.37 -5.40
CA ILE A 89 -5.99 15.27 -3.95
C ILE A 89 -6.14 13.81 -3.57
N HIS A 90 -5.13 13.29 -2.87
CA HIS A 90 -5.21 11.96 -2.29
C HIS A 90 -6.05 12.02 -1.01
N ASN A 91 -7.06 11.14 -0.90
CA ASN A 91 -7.78 10.92 0.36
C ASN A 91 -6.88 10.26 1.42
N ASP A 92 -5.72 9.78 0.99
CA ASP A 92 -4.76 9.11 1.82
C ASP A 92 -3.91 10.13 2.61
N ILE A 93 -4.39 10.50 3.82
CA ILE A 93 -3.65 11.28 4.83
C ILE A 93 -2.24 10.69 5.05
N PHE A 94 -2.09 9.38 4.86
CA PHE A 94 -0.83 8.67 5.00
C PHE A 94 0.14 9.02 3.86
N LYS A 95 -0.30 9.09 2.60
CA LYS A 95 0.56 9.40 1.45
C LYS A 95 1.29 10.76 1.58
N ASN A 96 0.64 11.77 2.16
CA ASN A 96 1.31 13.05 2.41
C ASN A 96 2.37 12.92 3.51
N ALA A 97 2.05 12.24 4.62
CA ALA A 97 3.03 11.94 5.67
C ALA A 97 4.19 11.06 5.16
N MET A 98 3.92 10.18 4.19
CA MET A 98 4.87 9.28 3.55
C MET A 98 5.91 9.97 2.70
N ILE A 99 5.44 10.90 1.86
CA ILE A 99 6.29 11.70 1.01
C ILE A 99 7.19 12.58 1.90
N ASP A 100 6.61 13.19 2.93
CA ASP A 100 7.32 14.11 3.82
C ASP A 100 8.33 13.41 4.74
N MET A 101 8.02 12.21 5.25
CA MET A 101 8.88 11.49 6.20
C MET A 101 9.92 10.59 5.53
N TYR A 102 9.59 9.96 4.40
CA TYR A 102 10.40 8.87 3.84
C TYR A 102 10.80 9.08 2.37
N GLY A 103 10.31 10.15 1.72
CA GLY A 103 10.60 10.39 0.30
C GLY A 103 10.11 9.26 -0.63
N LEU A 104 9.13 8.48 -0.17
CA LEU A 104 8.54 7.39 -0.95
C LEU A 104 7.51 7.97 -1.91
N PHE A 105 7.83 7.91 -3.20
CA PHE A 105 6.96 8.41 -4.27
C PHE A 105 6.01 7.31 -4.73
N CYS A 106 4.70 7.56 -4.62
CA CYS A 106 3.72 6.88 -5.45
C CYS A 106 3.65 7.65 -6.78
N ASN A 107 4.09 6.99 -7.86
CA ASN A 107 4.32 7.61 -9.16
C ASN A 107 3.02 8.23 -9.70
N LYS A 108 3.08 9.47 -10.19
CA LYS A 108 1.91 10.24 -10.68
C LYS A 108 1.22 9.62 -11.91
N ASN A 109 1.80 8.57 -12.49
CA ASN A 109 1.23 7.86 -13.63
C ASN A 109 0.35 6.67 -13.24
N TYR A 110 0.02 6.51 -11.95
CA TYR A 110 -0.95 5.50 -11.50
C TYR A 110 -2.37 6.01 -11.76
N ASN A 111 -2.80 5.91 -13.01
CA ASN A 111 -4.23 5.81 -13.33
C ASN A 111 -4.58 4.35 -13.05
N GLY A 112 -5.49 4.12 -12.10
CA GLY A 112 -5.93 2.79 -11.69
C GLY A 112 -6.29 1.86 -12.84
#